data_AF-A0A6N9C5H4-F1
#
_entry.id   AF-A0A6N9C5H4-F1
#
_cell.length_a   1.000
_cell.length_b   1.000
_cell.length_c   1.000
_cell.angle_alpha   90.00
_cell.angle_beta   90.00
_cell.angle_gamma   90.00
#
_symmetry.space_group_name_H-M   'P 1'
#
loop_
_entity.id
_entity.type
_entity.pdbx_description
1 polymer ?
#
loop_
_entity_poly.entity_id
_entity_poly.type
_entity_poly.pdbx_seq_one_letter_code
_entity_poly.pdbx_strand_id
1 'polypeptide(L)' 'MAEGEARETQSWLETTVECEYLTKEIGSELFQLYNNIIGKLVTMENTPDQWLLQPNRSK' A
#
# COMPACT_ATOMS: atom_id res chain seq x y z
N MET A 1 -1.55 -6.31 -8.94
CA MET A 1 -0.49 -5.42 -9.50
C MET A 1 -0.04 -4.44 -8.43
N ALA A 2 -0.91 -3.53 -7.95
CA ALA A 2 -0.55 -2.54 -6.92
C ALA A 2 -0.17 -3.11 -5.54
N GLU A 3 -0.86 -4.14 -5.02
CA GLU A 3 -0.48 -4.75 -3.72
C GLU A 3 0.92 -5.36 -3.77
N GLY A 4 1.23 -6.05 -4.88
CA GLY A 4 2.52 -6.68 -5.11
C GLY A 4 3.66 -5.66 -5.18
N GLU A 5 3.48 -4.58 -5.94
CA GLU A 5 4.45 -3.47 -6.04
C GLU A 5 4.67 -2.76 -4.69
N ALA A 6 3.62 -2.61 -3.89
CA ALA A 6 3.73 -2.06 -2.54
C ALA A 6 4.55 -2.98 -1.61
N ARG A 7 4.33 -4.30 -1.69
CA ARG A 7 5.12 -5.31 -0.95
C ARG A 7 6.56 -5.35 -1.44
N GLU A 8 6.80 -5.24 -2.74
CA GLU A 8 8.14 -5.16 -3.31
C GLU A 8 8.89 -3.93 -2.80
N THR A 9 8.20 -2.78 -2.71
CA THR A 9 8.77 -1.56 -2.14
C THR A 9 9.15 -1.73 -0.66
N GLN A 10 8.40 -2.51 0.11
CA GLN A 10 8.78 -2.85 1.49
C GLN A 10 10.10 -3.65 1.54
N SER A 11 10.31 -4.61 0.63
CA SER A 11 11.60 -5.32 0.53
C SER A 11 12.75 -4.40 0.13
N TRP A 12 12.50 -3.39 -0.72
CA TRP A 12 13.50 -2.35 -1.03
C TRP A 12 13.82 -1.47 0.20
N LEU A 13 12.83 -1.17 1.04
CA LEU A 13 13.05 -0.44 2.29
C LEU A 13 13.91 -1.25 3.28
N GLU A 14 13.68 -2.55 3.40
CA GLU A 14 14.51 -3.43 4.22
C GLU A 14 15.97 -3.41 3.75
N THR A 15 16.18 -3.59 2.44
CA THR A 15 17.53 -3.58 1.83
C THR A 15 18.23 -2.24 2.04
N THR A 16 17.51 -1.12 1.92
CA THR A 16 18.11 0.22 2.11
C THR A 16 18.45 0.52 3.56
N VAL A 17 17.71 -0.02 4.54
CA VAL A 17 18.08 0.04 5.96
C VAL A 17 19.29 -0.85 6.25
N GLU A 18 19.34 -2.08 5.70
CA GLU A 18 20.48 -2.99 5.85
C GLU A 18 21.78 -2.41 5.26
N CYS A 19 21.65 -1.68 4.16
CA CYS A 19 22.77 -0.99 3.52
C CYS A 19 23.08 0.39 4.12
N GLU A 20 22.45 0.75 5.25
CA GLU A 20 22.62 2.02 5.96
C GLU A 20 22.34 3.28 5.12
N TYR A 21 21.60 3.15 4.01
CA TYR A 21 21.12 4.30 3.22
C TYR A 21 19.97 5.03 3.91
N LEU A 22 19.23 4.34 4.77
CA LEU A 22 18.19 4.90 5.64
C LEU A 22 18.46 4.47 7.07
N THR A 23 18.08 5.32 8.02
CA THR A 23 18.04 4.90 9.43
C THR A 23 16.87 3.94 9.64
N LYS A 24 16.98 3.10 10.69
CA LYS A 24 15.94 2.15 11.03
C LYS A 24 14.62 2.83 11.37
N GLU A 25 14.67 4.02 11.96
CA GLU A 25 13.50 4.81 12.32
C GLU A 25 12.73 5.22 11.06
N ILE A 26 13.42 5.84 10.09
CA ILE A 26 12.82 6.25 8.82
C ILE A 26 12.29 5.03 8.05
N GLY A 27 13.08 3.96 7.98
CA GLY A 27 12.67 2.71 7.34
C GLY A 27 11.40 2.12 7.98
N SER A 28 11.31 2.13 9.30
CA SER A 28 10.15 1.63 10.03
C SER A 28 8.89 2.48 9.79
N GLU A 29 9.02 3.81 9.79
CA GLU A 29 7.91 4.72 9.49
C GLU A 29 7.36 4.48 8.08
N LEU A 30 8.25 4.40 7.09
CA LEU A 30 7.87 4.13 5.70
C LEU A 30 7.24 2.74 5.55
N PHE A 31 7.80 1.72 6.21
CA PHE A 31 7.23 0.38 6.17
C PHE A 31 5.79 0.35 6.70
N GLN A 32 5.51 1.06 7.80
CA GLN A 32 4.15 1.18 8.36
C GLN A 32 3.21 1.97 7.45
N LEU A 33 3.71 2.98 6.75
CA LEU A 33 2.92 3.67 5.73
C LEU A 33 2.51 2.72 4.60
N TYR A 34 3.44 1.87 4.13
CA TYR A 34 3.13 0.85 3.12
C TYR A 34 2.15 -0.21 3.63
N ASN A 35 2.22 -0.63 4.90
CA ASN A 35 1.21 -1.50 5.50
C ASN A 35 -0.21 -0.90 5.40
N ASN A 36 -0.34 0.40 5.66
CA ASN A 36 -1.63 1.08 5.56
C ASN A 36 -2.14 1.15 4.11
N ILE A 37 -1.24 1.36 3.15
CA ILE A 37 -1.58 1.35 1.71
C ILE A 37 -2.05 -0.04 1.29
N ILE A 38 -1.31 -1.09 1.65
CA ILE A 38 -1.67 -2.48 1.38
C ILE A 38 -3.03 -2.81 1.98
N GLY A 39 -3.29 -2.42 3.24
CA GLY A 39 -4.60 -2.63 3.88
C GLY A 39 -5.76 -1.97 3.12
N LYS A 40 -5.55 -0.77 2.57
CA LYS A 40 -6.53 -0.11 1.70
C LYS A 40 -6.74 -0.86 0.39
N LEU A 41 -5.67 -1.30 -0.27
CA LEU A 41 -5.73 -2.08 -1.50
C LEU A 41 -6.51 -3.39 -1.30
N VAL A 42 -6.19 -4.13 -0.24
CA VAL A 42 -6.88 -5.36 0.16
C VAL A 42 -8.37 -5.11 0.48
N THR A 43 -8.68 -3.99 1.14
CA THR A 43 -10.08 -3.61 1.41
C THR A 43 -10.84 -3.34 0.10
N MET A 44 -10.23 -2.63 -0.84
CA MET A 44 -10.83 -2.36 -2.15
C MET A 44 -11.03 -3.65 -2.96
N GLU A 45 -10.05 -4.56 -2.93
CA GLU A 45 -10.14 -5.85 -3.62
C GLU A 45 -11.24 -6.75 -3.05
N ASN A 46 -11.38 -6.79 -1.72
CA ASN A 46 -12.38 -7.63 -1.05
C ASN A 46 -13.79 -7.01 -1.03
N THR A 47 -13.92 -5.69 -1.22
CA THR A 47 -15.23 -5.01 -1.22
C THR A 47 -15.35 -4.05 -2.40
N PRO A 48 -15.31 -4.56 -3.64
CA PRO A 48 -15.27 -3.72 -4.84
C PRO A 48 -16.56 -2.92 -5.05
N ASP A 49 -17.71 -3.43 -4.57
CA ASP A 49 -19.03 -2.80 -4.75
C ASP A 49 -19.11 -1.39 -4.13
N GLN A 50 -18.35 -1.12 -3.08
CA GLN A 50 -18.28 0.21 -2.44
C GLN A 50 -17.62 1.27 -3.33
N TRP A 51 -16.89 0.84 -4.36
CA TRP A 51 -16.10 1.68 -5.25
C TRP A 51 -16.71 1.76 -6.65
N LEU A 52 -17.84 1.09 -6.88
CA LEU A 52 -18.59 1.19 -8.14
C LEU A 52 -19.34 2.51 -8.21
N LEU A 53 -19.20 3.22 -9.32
CA LEU A 53 -20.02 4.39 -9.62
C LEU A 53 -21.47 3.96 -9.82
N GLN A 54 -22.38 4.57 -9.05
CA GLN A 54 -23.79 4.26 -9.21
C GLN A 54 -24.28 4.80 -10.55
N PRO A 55 -25.01 4.00 -11.35
CA PRO A 55 -25.54 4.48 -12.61
C PRO A 55 -26.45 5.68 -12.34
N ASN A 56 -26.20 6.76 -13.07
CA ASN A 56 -26.98 7.98 -12.96
C ASN A 56 -28.45 7.63 -13.26
N ARG A 57 -29.32 7.59 -12.24
CA ARG A 57 -30.76 7.53 -12.46
C ARG A 57 -31.19 8.89 -12.99
N SER A 58 -31.22 9.02 -14.32
CA SER A 58 -32.03 10.05 -14.95
C SER A 58 -33.47 9.86 -14.48
N LYS A 59 -33.96 10.84 -13.72
CA LYS A 59 -35.39 10.98 -13.41
C LYS A 59 -36.16 11.32 -14.68
#